data_AF-A0A7C1VR73-F1
#
_entry.id   AF-A0A7C1VR73-F1
#
_cell.length_a   1.000
_cell.length_b   1.000
_cell.length_c   1.000
_cell.angle_alpha   90.00
_cell.angle_beta   90.00
_cell.angle_gamma   90.00
#
_symmetry.space_group_name_H-M   'P 1'
#
loop_
_entity.id
_entity.type
_entity.pdbx_description
1 polymer ?
#
loop_
_entity_poly.entity_id
_entity_poly.type
_entity_poly.pdbx_seq_one_letter_code
_entity_poly.pdbx_strand_id
1 'polypeptide(L)'
;MAGRANVPISEIDQSVRVPEFPGVYGGILIASPKGPVDKPKLITNETDLLRFFTPDERVEVGFSSGFYSAIAFLESSDKLWVRRVENAALHGGVMLTGDISNPPTQTAFALQTGELSPSTFAFGSGATTWAPSNSYTLNDEVIPITPDGFVYRATVAGTSGSTEPTFPATIPGTIDDNGITWLAVGTTDEDLVLISGADPGVWNNDISIKVLTFETSPDVVKVTNAFTIEVFKGAESVEGPWLVSRELGKKDGFNQNLYIEDVLLQSIYIRAQNNDAIADTIFPAEIVIAFGLASGTDGGAVSDSDFTTALADFDTPLVPNLFILMDGGQSTVAFHNAMITTCENRLDSSAILSVPFASNALGTSGVLTYRNLTLNANTSYAAIYASHVQIDDKFNNREIFVPPDGYVGAVISRSALNAEVWFPPAGFRRGVIRVKDLQVRWSDPDMDILYDAEVNPIRFAEGRGITVWGQKTLLTIPSKLDRLHVRLLLQVVKPAISDALENFLFEVNDSDTRAFIERILESFLGDIGSRRGLKDFSVVCNGTNNSEFDEDNNILNCWIYLKPFGSVEDLPTKLIITSSGAELSLGT
;
A
#
# COMPACT_ATOMS: atom_id res chain seq x y z
N MET A 1 41.53 -60.28 9.57
CA MET A 1 40.91 -58.94 9.76
C MET A 1 41.20 -58.14 8.50
N ALA A 2 40.20 -57.97 7.63
CA ALA A 2 40.36 -57.21 6.40
C ALA A 2 40.09 -55.72 6.71
N GLY A 3 41.08 -54.86 6.49
CA GLY A 3 40.93 -53.42 6.56
C GLY A 3 40.02 -52.96 5.42
N ARG A 4 38.83 -52.45 5.75
CA ARG A 4 37.95 -51.79 4.77
C ARG A 4 38.57 -50.44 4.40
N ALA A 5 38.97 -50.31 3.14
CA ALA A 5 39.23 -49.01 2.53
C ALA A 5 37.90 -48.26 2.45
N ASN A 6 37.80 -47.13 3.14
CA ASN A 6 36.69 -46.20 3.00
C ASN A 6 37.11 -45.14 1.97
N VAL A 7 36.31 -44.95 0.92
CA VAL A 7 36.38 -43.78 0.05
C VAL A 7 35.36 -42.79 0.61
N PRO A 8 35.77 -41.69 1.28
CA PRO A 8 34.82 -40.68 1.71
C PRO A 8 34.25 -40.00 0.45
N ILE A 9 32.95 -40.13 0.24
CA ILE A 9 32.20 -39.33 -0.72
C ILE A 9 31.74 -38.10 0.04
N SER A 10 32.27 -36.93 -0.32
CA SER A 10 31.77 -35.64 0.15
C SER A 10 30.79 -35.09 -0.89
N GLU A 11 29.53 -34.97 -0.52
CA GLU A 11 28.54 -34.23 -1.28
C GLU A 11 28.67 -32.76 -0.88
N ILE A 12 29.11 -31.91 -1.81
CA ILE A 12 29.21 -30.46 -1.60
C ILE A 12 28.05 -29.84 -2.38
N ASP A 13 27.04 -29.38 -1.66
CA ASP A 13 25.95 -28.60 -2.25
C ASP A 13 26.47 -27.19 -2.56
N GLN A 14 26.62 -26.88 -3.86
CA GLN A 14 27.02 -25.56 -4.34
C GLN A 14 25.83 -24.66 -4.68
N SER A 15 24.61 -25.01 -4.26
CA SER A 15 23.39 -24.30 -4.66
C SER A 15 23.04 -23.07 -3.82
N VAL A 16 24.01 -22.36 -3.25
CA VAL A 16 23.78 -20.99 -2.72
C VAL A 16 23.36 -20.11 -3.91
N ARG A 17 22.06 -20.12 -4.18
CA ARG A 17 21.45 -19.54 -5.36
C ARG A 17 21.17 -18.09 -5.03
N VAL A 18 21.79 -17.20 -5.80
CA VAL A 18 21.42 -15.79 -5.77
C VAL A 18 19.93 -15.69 -6.16
N PRO A 19 19.08 -14.99 -5.39
CA PRO A 19 17.65 -14.96 -5.61
C PRO A 19 17.30 -14.56 -7.05
N GLU A 20 16.28 -15.21 -7.60
CA GLU A 20 15.75 -14.86 -8.92
C GLU A 20 14.97 -13.55 -8.84
N PHE A 21 15.07 -12.71 -9.87
CA PHE A 21 14.37 -11.44 -9.92
C PHE A 21 12.84 -11.67 -9.82
N PRO A 22 12.17 -11.17 -8.76
CA PRO A 22 10.79 -11.54 -8.49
C PRO A 22 9.77 -10.78 -9.38
N GLY A 23 10.24 -9.91 -10.28
CA GLY A 23 9.42 -9.05 -11.11
C GLY A 23 9.39 -7.60 -10.62
N VAL A 24 8.75 -6.73 -11.40
CA VAL A 24 8.63 -5.30 -11.08
C VAL A 24 7.43 -5.08 -10.17
N TYR A 25 7.72 -4.84 -8.89
CA TYR A 25 6.74 -4.39 -7.91
C TYR A 25 6.66 -2.86 -7.93
N GLY A 26 5.48 -2.35 -8.23
CA GLY A 26 5.19 -0.92 -8.15
C GLY A 26 4.67 -0.54 -6.77
N GLY A 27 4.92 0.69 -6.36
CA GLY A 27 4.25 1.33 -5.23
C GLY A 27 3.52 2.59 -5.69
N ILE A 28 2.36 2.87 -5.11
CA ILE A 28 1.60 4.10 -5.34
C ILE A 28 0.80 4.50 -4.10
N LEU A 29 0.72 5.81 -3.87
CA LEU A 29 -0.13 6.40 -2.84
C LEU A 29 -1.37 7.01 -3.51
N ILE A 30 -2.54 6.73 -2.98
CA ILE A 30 -3.82 7.20 -3.55
C ILE A 30 -4.68 7.82 -2.44
N ALA A 31 -5.02 9.10 -2.58
CA ALA A 31 -6.11 9.69 -1.81
C ALA A 31 -7.44 9.07 -2.27
N SER A 32 -8.11 8.37 -1.35
CA SER A 32 -9.25 7.52 -1.66
C SER A 32 -10.32 7.58 -0.56
N PRO A 33 -11.63 7.44 -0.87
CA PRO A 33 -12.69 7.35 0.13
C PRO A 33 -12.78 5.98 0.83
N LYS A 34 -12.13 4.93 0.30
CA LYS A 34 -12.10 3.59 0.90
C LYS A 34 -10.70 2.98 0.84
N GLY A 35 -10.40 2.07 1.77
CA GLY A 35 -9.23 1.22 1.76
C GLY A 35 -8.35 1.37 3.02
N PRO A 36 -7.41 0.44 3.23
CA PRO A 36 -6.62 0.36 4.45
C PRO A 36 -5.71 1.56 4.66
N VAL A 37 -5.78 2.09 5.89
CA VAL A 37 -5.10 3.31 6.33
C VAL A 37 -3.86 3.05 7.20
N ASP A 38 -3.56 1.79 7.51
CA ASP A 38 -2.48 1.37 8.42
C ASP A 38 -1.28 0.79 7.68
N LYS A 39 -1.49 0.22 6.49
CA LYS A 39 -0.42 -0.45 5.72
C LYS A 39 -0.69 -0.49 4.22
N PRO A 40 0.38 -0.62 3.40
CA PRO A 40 0.25 -0.86 1.97
C PRO A 40 -0.41 -2.22 1.71
N LYS A 41 -1.32 -2.24 0.76
CA LYS A 41 -2.03 -3.45 0.31
C LYS A 41 -1.50 -3.86 -1.04
N LEU A 42 -1.09 -5.12 -1.19
CA LEU A 42 -0.74 -5.68 -2.49
C LEU A 42 -2.01 -5.91 -3.30
N ILE A 43 -2.04 -5.33 -4.50
CA ILE A 43 -3.13 -5.40 -5.47
C ILE A 43 -2.61 -6.07 -6.73
N THR A 44 -3.38 -7.05 -7.22
CA THR A 44 -2.96 -7.92 -8.32
C THR A 44 -3.65 -7.65 -9.64
N ASN A 45 -4.79 -6.96 -9.61
CA ASN A 45 -5.58 -6.64 -10.79
C ASN A 45 -6.49 -5.42 -10.52
N GLU A 46 -7.10 -4.91 -11.58
CA GLU A 46 -8.01 -3.76 -11.50
C GLU A 46 -9.23 -4.04 -10.61
N THR A 47 -9.83 -5.23 -10.69
CA THR A 47 -11.00 -5.57 -9.87
C THR A 47 -10.66 -5.51 -8.39
N ASP A 48 -9.51 -6.02 -7.97
CA ASP A 48 -9.01 -5.92 -6.59
C ASP A 48 -8.82 -4.45 -6.19
N LEU A 49 -8.20 -3.64 -7.06
CA LEU A 49 -7.99 -2.21 -6.80
C LEU A 49 -9.32 -1.52 -6.47
N LEU A 50 -10.31 -1.69 -7.36
CA LEU A 50 -11.61 -1.05 -7.22
C LEU A 50 -12.36 -1.60 -6.01
N ARG A 51 -12.34 -2.92 -5.79
CA ARG A 51 -13.00 -3.56 -4.65
C ARG A 51 -12.48 -3.07 -3.29
N PHE A 52 -11.17 -2.92 -3.15
CA PHE A 52 -10.54 -2.50 -1.89
C PHE A 52 -10.54 -0.99 -1.71
N PHE A 53 -10.35 -0.21 -2.78
CA PHE A 53 -10.13 1.22 -2.66
C PHE A 53 -11.30 2.07 -3.15
N THR A 54 -12.38 1.52 -3.71
CA THR A 54 -13.56 2.33 -4.06
C THR A 54 -14.85 1.77 -3.43
N PRO A 55 -15.78 2.63 -2.98
CA PRO A 55 -17.04 2.18 -2.40
C PRO A 55 -17.92 1.40 -3.38
N ASP A 56 -17.91 1.79 -4.65
CA ASP A 56 -18.81 1.32 -5.71
C ASP A 56 -18.11 0.51 -6.81
N GLU A 57 -16.91 -0.01 -6.51
CA GLU A 57 -16.08 -0.79 -7.44
C GLU A 57 -15.86 -0.08 -8.81
N ARG A 58 -15.83 1.25 -8.79
CA ARG A 58 -15.56 2.10 -9.94
C ARG A 58 -14.82 3.37 -9.53
N VAL A 59 -14.15 4.02 -10.47
CA VAL A 59 -13.53 5.34 -10.26
C VAL A 59 -14.56 6.43 -10.57
N GLU A 60 -14.85 7.29 -9.60
CA GLU A 60 -15.83 8.37 -9.79
C GLU A 60 -15.17 9.71 -10.18
N VAL A 61 -15.98 10.62 -10.73
CA VAL A 61 -15.53 11.99 -11.01
C VAL A 61 -15.12 12.68 -9.70
N GLY A 62 -13.87 13.13 -9.65
CA GLY A 62 -13.29 13.80 -8.48
C GLY A 62 -12.31 12.92 -7.69
N PHE A 63 -12.26 11.61 -7.98
CA PHE A 63 -11.25 10.74 -7.40
C PHE A 63 -9.85 11.07 -7.92
N SER A 64 -8.84 10.72 -7.13
CA SER A 64 -7.43 10.92 -7.46
C SER A 64 -7.08 10.34 -8.84
N SER A 65 -6.28 11.07 -9.60
CA SER A 65 -5.70 10.56 -10.86
C SER A 65 -4.85 9.31 -10.67
N GLY A 66 -4.37 9.07 -9.44
CA GLY A 66 -3.57 7.90 -9.07
C GLY A 66 -4.30 6.57 -9.32
N PHE A 67 -5.64 6.55 -9.34
CA PHE A 67 -6.38 5.36 -9.77
C PHE A 67 -6.06 4.98 -11.22
N TYR A 68 -5.96 5.96 -12.14
CA TYR A 68 -5.63 5.68 -13.53
C TYR A 68 -4.17 5.27 -13.70
N SER A 69 -3.25 5.82 -12.89
CA SER A 69 -1.86 5.35 -12.85
C SER A 69 -1.77 3.90 -12.37
N ALA A 70 -2.49 3.57 -11.30
CA ALA A 70 -2.56 2.21 -10.76
C ALA A 70 -3.16 1.22 -11.77
N ILE A 71 -4.28 1.57 -12.41
CA ILE A 71 -4.91 0.75 -13.45
C ILE A 71 -3.95 0.53 -14.61
N ALA A 72 -3.29 1.58 -15.11
CA ALA A 72 -2.34 1.47 -16.22
C ALA A 72 -1.16 0.54 -15.87
N PHE A 73 -0.64 0.62 -14.64
CA PHE A 73 0.41 -0.29 -14.18
C PHE A 73 -0.08 -1.75 -14.12
N LEU A 74 -1.29 -1.96 -13.58
CA LEU A 74 -1.90 -3.29 -13.42
C LEU A 74 -2.23 -3.99 -14.74
N GLU A 75 -2.24 -3.27 -15.88
CA GLU A 75 -2.32 -3.91 -17.20
C GLU A 75 -1.08 -4.75 -17.55
N SER A 76 0.06 -4.48 -16.91
CA SER A 76 1.35 -5.10 -17.23
C SER A 76 2.05 -5.74 -16.01
N SER A 77 1.47 -5.65 -14.81
CA SER A 77 2.02 -6.24 -13.59
C SER A 77 0.90 -6.63 -12.63
N ASP A 78 1.10 -7.71 -11.87
CA ASP A 78 0.22 -8.18 -10.80
C ASP A 78 0.77 -7.83 -9.40
N LYS A 79 1.73 -6.88 -9.34
CA LYS A 79 2.52 -6.58 -8.15
C LYS A 79 2.48 -5.09 -7.83
N LEU A 80 1.31 -4.58 -7.43
CA LEU A 80 1.16 -3.17 -7.06
C LEU A 80 0.86 -3.00 -5.57
N TRP A 81 1.78 -2.40 -4.83
CA TRP A 81 1.55 -1.92 -3.49
C TRP A 81 0.77 -0.61 -3.54
N VAL A 82 -0.44 -0.60 -3.00
CA VAL A 82 -1.28 0.60 -2.92
C VAL A 82 -1.44 0.99 -1.46
N ARG A 83 -1.19 2.25 -1.16
CA ARG A 83 -1.44 2.83 0.16
C ARG A 83 -2.46 3.95 0.06
N ARG A 84 -3.53 3.87 0.85
CA ARG A 84 -4.50 4.97 0.94
C ARG A 84 -3.90 6.13 1.72
N VAL A 85 -4.13 7.35 1.24
CA VAL A 85 -3.85 8.58 2.00
C VAL A 85 -5.17 9.19 2.43
N GLU A 86 -5.24 9.60 3.69
CA GLU A 86 -6.42 10.17 4.34
C GLU A 86 -6.01 11.31 5.28
N ASN A 87 -6.98 12.06 5.79
CA ASN A 87 -6.74 13.09 6.80
C ASN A 87 -7.82 13.02 7.88
N ALA A 88 -7.55 12.32 8.99
CA ALA A 88 -8.46 12.12 10.11
C ALA A 88 -9.82 11.51 9.71
N ALA A 89 -9.81 10.55 8.79
CA ALA A 89 -10.98 9.73 8.47
C ALA A 89 -11.38 8.86 9.67
N LEU A 90 -12.68 8.68 9.88
CA LEU A 90 -13.22 7.91 11.00
C LEU A 90 -14.05 6.74 10.52
N HIS A 91 -14.04 5.66 11.29
CA HIS A 91 -14.88 4.49 11.09
C HIS A 91 -16.31 4.78 11.51
N GLY A 92 -17.25 4.38 10.68
CA GLY A 92 -18.64 4.22 11.05
C GLY A 92 -18.87 2.84 11.66
N GLY A 93 -19.90 2.73 12.49
CA GLY A 93 -20.18 1.49 13.20
C GLY A 93 -21.58 1.38 13.76
N VAL A 94 -21.85 0.22 14.33
CA VAL A 94 -23.06 -0.16 15.02
C VAL A 94 -22.69 -1.00 16.23
N MET A 95 -23.31 -0.71 17.37
CA MET A 95 -23.19 -1.51 18.58
C MET A 95 -24.27 -2.59 18.59
N LEU A 96 -23.84 -3.85 18.71
CA LEU A 96 -24.73 -4.98 18.94
C LEU A 96 -24.94 -5.15 20.44
N THR A 97 -26.19 -5.05 20.87
CA THR A 97 -26.54 -5.26 22.27
C THR A 97 -27.05 -6.67 22.53
N GLY A 98 -26.79 -7.15 23.74
CA GLY A 98 -27.21 -8.45 24.24
C GLY A 98 -28.61 -8.40 24.80
N ASP A 99 -29.27 -9.55 24.81
CA ASP A 99 -30.58 -9.72 25.43
C ASP A 99 -30.50 -10.65 26.64
N ILE A 100 -30.87 -10.13 27.81
CA ILE A 100 -31.12 -10.92 29.04
C ILE A 100 -32.62 -10.99 29.39
N SER A 101 -33.48 -10.40 28.57
CA SER A 101 -34.92 -10.27 28.79
C SER A 101 -35.75 -11.25 27.94
N ASN A 102 -36.98 -11.55 28.34
CA ASN A 102 -37.89 -12.39 27.57
C ASN A 102 -39.28 -11.72 27.50
N PRO A 103 -39.76 -11.23 26.34
CA PRO A 103 -39.12 -11.30 25.02
C PRO A 103 -38.03 -10.21 24.81
N PRO A 104 -37.07 -10.43 23.87
CA PRO A 104 -36.05 -9.45 23.51
C PRO A 104 -36.67 -8.12 23.09
N THR A 105 -36.28 -7.00 23.73
CA THR A 105 -36.76 -5.66 23.35
C THR A 105 -35.69 -4.70 22.85
N GLN A 106 -34.41 -5.11 22.83
CA GLN A 106 -33.33 -4.24 22.38
C GLN A 106 -32.88 -4.53 20.95
N THR A 107 -32.55 -3.45 20.23
CA THR A 107 -32.05 -3.47 18.86
C THR A 107 -30.71 -2.78 18.84
N ALA A 108 -29.81 -3.25 17.98
CA ALA A 108 -28.56 -2.57 17.68
C ALA A 108 -28.75 -1.06 17.48
N PHE A 109 -27.76 -0.27 17.86
CA PHE A 109 -27.78 1.18 17.65
C PHE A 109 -26.54 1.64 16.91
N ALA A 110 -26.71 2.58 15.98
CA ALA A 110 -25.60 3.11 15.22
C ALA A 110 -24.75 4.04 16.10
N LEU A 111 -23.44 4.07 15.88
CA LEU A 111 -22.57 5.00 16.61
C LEU A 111 -23.02 6.45 16.37
N GLN A 112 -22.94 7.27 17.42
CA GLN A 112 -23.29 8.69 17.35
C GLN A 112 -22.12 9.57 16.87
N THR A 113 -20.89 9.08 17.04
CA THR A 113 -19.64 9.68 16.57
C THR A 113 -18.78 8.60 15.94
N GLY A 114 -18.05 8.95 14.87
CA GLY A 114 -17.11 8.01 14.27
C GLY A 114 -15.93 7.74 15.19
N GLU A 115 -15.26 6.62 14.98
CA GLU A 115 -14.11 6.18 15.79
C GLU A 115 -12.82 6.20 14.99
N LEU A 116 -11.69 6.50 15.65
CA LEU A 116 -10.37 6.52 15.00
C LEU A 116 -9.92 5.12 14.57
N SER A 117 -10.12 4.13 15.43
CA SER A 117 -9.84 2.73 15.11
C SER A 117 -10.72 1.80 15.95
N PRO A 118 -11.31 0.76 15.33
CA PRO A 118 -12.10 -0.25 16.05
C PRO A 118 -11.27 -1.02 17.07
N SER A 119 -9.98 -1.28 16.81
CA SER A 119 -9.13 -2.05 17.73
C SER A 119 -8.78 -1.29 19.01
N THR A 120 -8.96 0.03 19.01
CA THR A 120 -8.71 0.90 20.17
C THR A 120 -10.00 1.35 20.84
N PHE A 121 -11.16 0.98 20.29
CA PHE A 121 -12.43 1.29 20.92
C PHE A 121 -12.51 0.59 22.27
N ALA A 122 -13.03 1.29 23.27
CA ALA A 122 -13.24 0.75 24.58
C ALA A 122 -14.74 0.66 24.81
N PHE A 123 -15.25 -0.55 25.04
CA PHE A 123 -16.60 -0.71 25.55
C PHE A 123 -16.73 0.10 26.84
N GLY A 124 -17.82 0.86 26.95
CA GLY A 124 -18.09 1.70 28.10
C GLY A 124 -17.97 0.89 29.38
N SER A 125 -16.87 1.09 30.11
CA SER A 125 -16.67 0.57 31.46
C SER A 125 -16.05 1.66 32.36
N GLY A 126 -16.44 2.91 32.12
CA GLY A 126 -15.92 4.09 32.82
C GLY A 126 -16.89 4.73 33.80
N ALA A 127 -18.13 4.25 33.90
CA ALA A 127 -19.11 4.81 34.80
C ALA A 127 -18.66 4.64 36.26
N THR A 128 -18.43 5.75 36.95
CA THR A 128 -18.06 5.71 38.37
C THR A 128 -19.29 5.43 39.21
N THR A 129 -19.15 4.77 40.37
CA THR A 129 -20.28 4.67 41.30
C THR A 129 -20.69 6.08 41.71
N TRP A 130 -21.99 6.38 41.61
CA TRP A 130 -22.57 7.63 42.04
C TRP A 130 -22.11 7.92 43.48
N ALA A 131 -21.63 9.13 43.71
CA ALA A 131 -21.09 9.56 44.98
C ALA A 131 -21.87 10.77 45.49
N PRO A 132 -22.21 10.84 46.79
CA PRO A 132 -22.98 11.96 47.34
C PRO A 132 -22.16 13.23 47.38
N SER A 133 -22.80 14.36 47.02
CA SER A 133 -22.16 15.69 47.02
C SER A 133 -20.88 15.77 46.18
N ASN A 134 -20.78 14.95 45.13
CA ASN A 134 -19.65 14.93 44.22
C ASN A 134 -19.91 15.83 43.00
N SER A 135 -18.87 16.50 42.52
CA SER A 135 -18.97 17.34 41.32
C SER A 135 -18.76 16.49 40.07
N TYR A 136 -19.67 16.63 39.11
CA TYR A 136 -19.64 15.94 37.82
C TYR A 136 -19.72 16.95 36.67
N THR A 137 -19.02 16.66 35.59
CA THR A 137 -19.04 17.46 34.37
C THR A 137 -20.05 16.94 33.35
N LEU A 138 -20.33 17.73 32.31
CA LEU A 138 -21.23 17.32 31.24
C LEU A 138 -20.67 16.06 30.57
N ASN A 139 -21.52 15.05 30.37
CA ASN A 139 -21.21 13.72 29.86
C ASN A 139 -20.47 12.77 30.82
N ASP A 140 -20.24 13.13 32.09
CA ASP A 140 -19.81 12.13 33.08
C ASP A 140 -20.87 11.03 33.21
N GLU A 141 -20.42 9.79 33.37
CA GLU A 141 -21.29 8.62 33.49
C GLU A 141 -21.17 7.99 34.88
N VAL A 142 -22.31 7.60 35.44
CA VAL A 142 -22.39 6.96 36.76
C VAL A 142 -23.29 5.74 36.76
N ILE A 143 -23.02 4.85 37.73
CA ILE A 143 -23.91 3.74 38.13
C ILE A 143 -24.42 3.99 39.56
N PRO A 144 -25.61 3.52 39.92
CA PRO A 144 -26.08 3.65 41.31
C PRO A 144 -25.21 2.86 42.31
N ILE A 145 -25.24 3.26 43.58
CA ILE A 145 -24.52 2.62 44.71
C ILE A 145 -24.89 1.14 44.81
N THR A 146 -26.17 0.82 44.60
CA THR A 146 -26.63 -0.54 44.35
C THR A 146 -26.96 -0.65 42.87
N PRO A 147 -26.12 -1.32 42.05
CA PRO A 147 -26.31 -1.36 40.61
C PRO A 147 -27.71 -1.89 40.24
N ASP A 148 -28.41 -1.14 39.39
CA ASP A 148 -29.75 -1.46 38.88
C ASP A 148 -29.74 -1.90 37.41
N GLY A 149 -28.54 -2.04 36.83
CA GLY A 149 -28.31 -2.43 35.46
C GLY A 149 -28.12 -1.25 34.51
N PHE A 150 -28.40 -0.01 34.90
CA PHE A 150 -28.35 1.15 34.00
C PHE A 150 -27.09 2.02 34.17
N VAL A 151 -26.72 2.75 33.10
CA VAL A 151 -25.73 3.84 33.10
C VAL A 151 -26.43 5.17 32.90
N TYR A 152 -26.04 6.15 33.72
CA TYR A 152 -26.64 7.47 33.74
C TYR A 152 -25.62 8.53 33.35
N ARG A 153 -25.91 9.28 32.28
CA ARG A 153 -25.04 10.35 31.76
C ARG A 153 -25.52 11.72 32.22
N ALA A 154 -24.60 12.55 32.70
CA ALA A 154 -24.89 13.94 33.04
C ALA A 154 -25.20 14.75 31.77
N THR A 155 -26.43 15.24 31.66
CA THR A 155 -26.90 16.12 30.56
C THR A 155 -26.88 17.60 30.94
N VAL A 156 -26.78 17.88 32.24
CA VAL A 156 -26.49 19.20 32.81
C VAL A 156 -25.41 18.98 33.86
N ALA A 157 -24.25 19.65 33.74
CA ALA A 157 -23.16 19.54 34.72
C ALA A 157 -23.56 20.13 36.08
N GLY A 158 -23.05 19.60 37.18
CA GLY A 158 -23.46 20.02 38.52
C GLY A 158 -22.86 19.20 39.65
N THR A 159 -23.40 19.34 40.85
CA THR A 159 -23.02 18.55 42.03
C THR A 159 -24.20 17.68 42.43
N SER A 160 -23.97 16.37 42.61
CA SER A 160 -25.02 15.43 43.02
C SER A 160 -25.58 15.75 44.41
N GLY A 161 -26.78 15.25 44.71
CA GLY A 161 -27.42 15.36 46.00
C GLY A 161 -26.63 14.69 47.14
N SER A 162 -27.04 14.94 48.39
CA SER A 162 -26.47 14.26 49.57
C SER A 162 -27.00 12.84 49.79
N THR A 163 -28.02 12.44 49.03
CA THR A 163 -28.63 11.09 49.03
C THR A 163 -28.86 10.69 47.58
N GLU A 164 -28.59 9.43 47.25
CA GLU A 164 -28.76 8.90 45.91
C GLU A 164 -30.20 9.08 45.42
N PRO A 165 -30.43 9.65 44.22
CA PRO A 165 -31.77 9.77 43.66
C PRO A 165 -32.32 8.39 43.31
N THR A 166 -33.64 8.24 43.29
CA THR A 166 -34.25 7.06 42.67
C THR A 166 -34.12 7.17 41.16
N PHE A 167 -33.12 6.49 40.61
CA PHE A 167 -32.86 6.53 39.18
C PHE A 167 -34.01 5.93 38.37
N PRO A 168 -34.29 6.46 37.17
CA PRO A 168 -35.35 5.96 36.30
C PRO A 168 -34.96 4.60 35.70
N ALA A 169 -35.90 3.65 35.72
CA ALA A 169 -35.73 2.28 35.20
C ALA A 169 -36.24 2.12 33.74
N THR A 170 -36.28 3.20 32.96
CA THR A 170 -36.78 3.21 31.58
C THR A 170 -35.93 4.13 30.71
N ILE A 171 -35.69 3.75 29.45
CA ILE A 171 -34.92 4.54 28.48
C ILE A 171 -35.86 5.14 27.41
N PRO A 172 -35.78 6.46 27.12
CA PRO A 172 -35.05 7.48 27.87
C PRO A 172 -35.81 7.85 29.15
N GLY A 173 -35.09 8.04 30.24
CA GLY A 173 -35.62 8.53 31.51
C GLY A 173 -34.64 9.53 32.11
N THR A 174 -35.14 10.64 32.64
CA THR A 174 -34.30 11.67 33.26
C THR A 174 -34.66 11.89 34.72
N ILE A 175 -33.67 12.31 35.51
CA ILE A 175 -33.86 12.70 36.90
C ILE A 175 -32.98 13.90 37.24
N ASP A 176 -33.55 14.89 37.93
CA ASP A 176 -32.80 15.97 38.55
C ASP A 176 -32.28 15.52 39.92
N ASP A 177 -30.98 15.71 40.14
CA ASP A 177 -30.26 15.28 41.33
C ASP A 177 -29.54 16.50 41.94
N ASN A 178 -30.33 17.50 42.35
CA ASN A 178 -29.84 18.74 42.99
C ASN A 178 -29.01 19.63 42.04
N GLY A 179 -29.51 19.83 40.82
CA GLY A 179 -28.93 20.75 39.83
C GLY A 179 -28.00 20.09 38.81
N ILE A 180 -27.68 18.80 38.97
CA ILE A 180 -27.23 17.94 37.87
C ILE A 180 -28.44 17.18 37.31
N THR A 181 -28.50 16.96 36.00
CA THR A 181 -29.57 16.16 35.38
C THR A 181 -28.97 14.90 34.75
N TRP A 182 -29.42 13.75 35.22
CA TRP A 182 -29.03 12.44 34.71
C TRP A 182 -30.02 11.98 33.62
N LEU A 183 -29.49 11.40 32.55
CA LEU A 183 -30.26 10.68 31.53
C LEU A 183 -29.84 9.21 31.56
N ALA A 184 -30.81 8.30 31.63
CA ALA A 184 -30.56 6.88 31.40
C ALA A 184 -30.13 6.70 29.93
N VAL A 185 -28.85 6.36 29.70
CA VAL A 185 -28.25 6.28 28.36
C VAL A 185 -27.90 4.86 27.92
N GLY A 186 -27.93 3.89 28.83
CA GLY A 186 -27.63 2.50 28.51
C GLY A 186 -27.69 1.60 29.74
N THR A 187 -27.20 0.38 29.59
CA THR A 187 -26.94 -0.56 30.68
C THR A 187 -25.45 -0.85 30.78
N THR A 188 -24.99 -1.34 31.93
CA THR A 188 -23.57 -1.72 32.11
C THR A 188 -23.23 -3.08 31.48
N ASP A 189 -24.23 -3.84 31.04
CA ASP A 189 -24.14 -5.28 30.79
C ASP A 189 -24.58 -5.72 29.37
N GLU A 190 -24.86 -4.81 28.44
CA GLU A 190 -25.49 -5.19 27.16
C GLU A 190 -24.68 -4.85 25.90
N ASP A 191 -23.68 -3.97 25.90
CA ASP A 191 -22.86 -3.72 24.69
C ASP A 191 -21.92 -4.91 24.40
N LEU A 192 -22.32 -5.83 23.52
CA LEU A 192 -21.60 -7.09 23.31
C LEU A 192 -20.49 -6.99 22.28
N VAL A 193 -20.79 -6.35 21.15
CA VAL A 193 -19.91 -6.36 19.97
C VAL A 193 -20.06 -5.04 19.23
N LEU A 194 -18.95 -4.36 19.02
CA LEU A 194 -18.89 -3.27 18.06
C LEU A 194 -18.67 -3.88 16.67
N ILE A 195 -19.57 -3.59 15.73
CA ILE A 195 -19.32 -3.83 14.31
C ILE A 195 -19.00 -2.49 13.67
N SER A 196 -17.82 -2.37 13.08
CA SER A 196 -17.36 -1.17 12.38
C SER A 196 -17.14 -1.45 10.90
N GLY A 197 -17.01 -0.40 10.09
CA GLY A 197 -16.44 -0.52 8.76
C GLY A 197 -15.01 -1.04 8.81
N ALA A 198 -14.61 -1.81 7.79
CA ALA A 198 -13.28 -2.42 7.71
C ALA A 198 -12.15 -1.40 7.65
N ASP A 199 -12.42 -0.26 7.01
CA ASP A 199 -11.55 0.89 6.87
C ASP A 199 -12.39 2.16 7.10
N PRO A 200 -11.80 3.28 7.55
CA PRO A 200 -12.56 4.49 7.84
C PRO A 200 -13.12 5.10 6.56
N GLY A 201 -14.15 5.93 6.68
CA GLY A 201 -14.74 6.65 5.54
C GLY A 201 -16.26 6.73 5.57
N VAL A 202 -16.79 7.66 4.77
CA VAL A 202 -18.24 7.86 4.64
C VAL A 202 -18.95 6.62 4.08
N TRP A 203 -18.24 5.80 3.28
CA TRP A 203 -18.78 4.57 2.72
C TRP A 203 -19.29 3.57 3.77
N ASN A 204 -18.82 3.66 5.02
CA ASN A 204 -19.33 2.85 6.12
C ASN A 204 -20.83 3.06 6.35
N ASN A 205 -21.33 4.27 6.08
CA ASN A 205 -22.73 4.65 6.31
C ASN A 205 -23.70 4.02 5.28
N ASP A 206 -23.18 3.44 4.20
CA ASP A 206 -23.96 2.70 3.20
C ASP A 206 -24.05 1.20 3.50
N ILE A 207 -23.34 0.76 4.56
CA ILE A 207 -23.29 -0.63 4.98
C ILE A 207 -24.34 -0.88 6.07
N SER A 208 -25.03 -2.00 5.95
CA SER A 208 -25.95 -2.49 6.97
C SER A 208 -25.72 -3.98 7.22
N ILE A 209 -26.13 -4.46 8.38
CA ILE A 209 -25.95 -5.84 8.79
C ILE A 209 -27.26 -6.49 9.19
N LYS A 210 -27.35 -7.81 8.98
CA LYS A 210 -28.35 -8.68 9.60
C LYS A 210 -27.65 -9.68 10.49
N VAL A 211 -28.31 -10.00 11.60
CA VAL A 211 -27.81 -10.93 12.61
C VAL A 211 -28.89 -11.98 12.83
N LEU A 212 -28.54 -13.26 12.64
CA LEU A 212 -29.43 -14.39 12.93
C LEU A 212 -28.77 -15.31 13.94
N THR A 213 -29.53 -15.78 14.93
CA THR A 213 -28.98 -16.61 16.02
C THR A 213 -29.44 -18.06 15.90
N PHE A 214 -28.70 -19.00 16.51
CA PHE A 214 -29.14 -20.39 16.66
C PHE A 214 -30.51 -20.51 17.33
N GLU A 215 -30.75 -19.74 18.39
CA GLU A 215 -31.94 -19.86 19.23
C GLU A 215 -33.23 -19.45 18.50
N THR A 216 -33.15 -18.46 17.60
CA THR A 216 -34.29 -17.93 16.85
C THR A 216 -34.39 -18.47 15.43
N SER A 217 -33.26 -18.90 14.84
CA SER A 217 -33.15 -19.38 13.46
C SER A 217 -32.33 -20.68 13.35
N PRO A 218 -32.74 -21.79 14.02
CA PRO A 218 -31.96 -23.04 14.09
C PRO A 218 -31.83 -23.79 12.75
N ASP A 219 -32.70 -23.46 11.78
CA ASP A 219 -32.61 -24.01 10.42
C ASP A 219 -31.41 -23.42 9.63
N VAL A 220 -30.94 -22.22 10.04
CA VAL A 220 -29.87 -21.45 9.40
C VAL A 220 -28.56 -21.61 10.16
N VAL A 221 -28.59 -21.44 11.49
CA VAL A 221 -27.41 -21.60 12.35
C VAL A 221 -27.49 -22.97 13.01
N LYS A 222 -26.51 -23.84 12.77
CA LYS A 222 -26.50 -25.24 13.27
C LYS A 222 -25.45 -25.51 14.34
N VAL A 223 -24.63 -24.52 14.65
CA VAL A 223 -23.58 -24.59 15.68
C VAL A 223 -24.11 -23.89 16.93
N THR A 224 -24.10 -24.60 18.06
CA THR A 224 -24.47 -24.03 19.36
C THR A 224 -23.48 -22.94 19.77
N ASN A 225 -23.98 -21.89 20.41
CA ASN A 225 -23.22 -20.68 20.75
C ASN A 225 -22.61 -19.96 19.55
N ALA A 226 -23.30 -19.97 18.41
CA ALA A 226 -22.92 -19.21 17.22
C ALA A 226 -24.11 -18.41 16.68
N PHE A 227 -23.80 -17.42 15.86
CA PHE A 227 -24.75 -16.59 15.12
C PHE A 227 -24.13 -16.22 13.77
N THR A 228 -24.95 -15.73 12.85
CA THR A 228 -24.48 -15.28 11.53
C THR A 228 -24.58 -13.78 11.39
N ILE A 229 -23.59 -13.18 10.74
CA ILE A 229 -23.63 -11.78 10.30
C ILE A 229 -23.63 -11.76 8.77
N GLU A 230 -24.65 -11.16 8.18
CA GLU A 230 -24.74 -10.92 6.73
C GLU A 230 -24.65 -9.42 6.45
N VAL A 231 -23.85 -9.04 5.46
CA VAL A 231 -23.55 -7.64 5.13
C VAL A 231 -24.32 -7.21 3.88
N PHE A 232 -24.93 -6.05 3.97
CA PHE A 232 -25.76 -5.47 2.92
C PHE A 232 -25.25 -4.09 2.53
N LYS A 233 -25.38 -3.77 1.24
CA LYS A 233 -25.27 -2.40 0.71
C LYS A 233 -26.59 -2.05 0.03
N GLY A 234 -27.29 -1.04 0.55
CA GLY A 234 -28.69 -0.81 0.18
C GLY A 234 -29.55 -2.05 0.47
N ALA A 235 -30.19 -2.61 -0.56
CA ALA A 235 -31.01 -3.82 -0.43
C ALA A 235 -30.27 -5.12 -0.81
N GLU A 236 -29.05 -5.03 -1.34
CA GLU A 236 -28.31 -6.17 -1.86
C GLU A 236 -27.38 -6.75 -0.79
N SER A 237 -27.41 -8.08 -0.63
CA SER A 237 -26.42 -8.80 0.17
C SER A 237 -25.11 -8.81 -0.60
N VAL A 238 -24.07 -8.23 0.00
CA VAL A 238 -22.73 -8.06 -0.62
C VAL A 238 -21.69 -9.01 -0.02
N GLU A 239 -21.94 -9.55 1.17
CA GLU A 239 -21.02 -10.47 1.83
C GLU A 239 -21.70 -11.29 2.93
N GLY A 240 -21.21 -12.51 3.17
CA GLY A 240 -21.74 -13.42 4.18
C GLY A 240 -22.84 -14.36 3.66
N PRO A 241 -23.61 -15.01 4.56
CA PRO A 241 -23.54 -14.89 6.02
C PRO A 241 -22.27 -15.49 6.61
N TRP A 242 -21.57 -14.72 7.44
CA TRP A 242 -20.41 -15.16 8.22
C TRP A 242 -20.88 -15.87 9.48
N LEU A 243 -20.53 -17.13 9.67
CA LEU A 243 -20.80 -17.86 10.92
C LEU A 243 -19.74 -17.50 11.97
N VAL A 244 -20.17 -16.95 13.10
CA VAL A 244 -19.30 -16.41 14.14
C VAL A 244 -19.76 -16.79 15.55
N SER A 245 -18.85 -16.66 16.51
CA SER A 245 -19.06 -16.85 17.94
C SER A 245 -18.24 -15.84 18.73
N ARG A 246 -18.74 -15.46 19.91
CA ARG A 246 -17.99 -14.64 20.87
C ARG A 246 -17.00 -15.47 21.71
N GLU A 247 -17.13 -16.79 21.70
CA GLU A 247 -16.30 -17.70 22.49
C GLU A 247 -14.90 -17.85 21.86
N LEU A 248 -13.86 -17.45 22.60
CA LEU A 248 -12.47 -17.51 22.14
C LEU A 248 -12.03 -18.96 21.91
N GLY A 249 -11.51 -19.24 20.72
CA GLY A 249 -11.06 -20.59 20.34
C GLY A 249 -12.20 -21.54 19.96
N LYS A 250 -13.45 -21.06 19.88
CA LYS A 250 -14.57 -21.84 19.35
C LYS A 250 -14.29 -22.26 17.92
N LYS A 251 -14.63 -23.52 17.61
CA LYS A 251 -14.49 -24.07 16.27
C LYS A 251 -15.75 -24.78 15.81
N ASP A 252 -15.91 -24.86 14.50
CA ASP A 252 -16.97 -25.66 13.89
C ASP A 252 -16.61 -27.17 13.85
N GLY A 253 -17.51 -27.97 13.27
CA GLY A 253 -17.30 -29.41 13.09
C GLY A 253 -16.15 -29.77 12.12
N PHE A 254 -15.58 -28.80 11.42
CA PHE A 254 -14.43 -28.94 10.51
C PHE A 254 -13.14 -28.35 11.10
N ASN A 255 -13.13 -27.99 12.38
CA ASN A 255 -12.00 -27.39 13.09
C ASN A 255 -11.57 -26.01 12.53
N GLN A 256 -12.50 -25.29 11.89
CA GLN A 256 -12.34 -23.89 11.51
C GLN A 256 -12.67 -22.97 12.67
N ASN A 257 -11.89 -21.90 12.85
CA ASN A 257 -12.12 -20.91 13.91
C ASN A 257 -13.43 -20.15 13.68
N LEU A 258 -14.20 -19.95 14.74
CA LEU A 258 -15.44 -19.18 14.73
C LEU A 258 -15.35 -17.89 15.55
N TYR A 259 -14.22 -17.60 16.21
CA TYR A 259 -14.10 -16.37 17.00
C TYR A 259 -14.33 -15.13 16.12
N ILE A 260 -15.28 -14.28 16.53
CA ILE A 260 -15.87 -13.23 15.69
C ILE A 260 -14.85 -12.24 15.13
N GLU A 261 -13.88 -11.81 15.95
CA GLU A 261 -12.87 -10.86 15.50
C GLU A 261 -11.99 -11.47 14.41
N ASP A 262 -11.54 -12.72 14.60
CA ASP A 262 -10.70 -13.44 13.64
C ASP A 262 -11.42 -13.78 12.33
N VAL A 263 -12.68 -14.20 12.41
CA VAL A 263 -13.47 -14.53 11.23
C VAL A 263 -13.70 -13.27 10.40
N LEU A 264 -14.06 -12.15 11.04
CA LEU A 264 -14.36 -10.90 10.34
C LEU A 264 -13.11 -10.13 9.88
N LEU A 265 -11.88 -10.54 10.24
CA LEU A 265 -10.67 -10.08 9.55
C LEU A 265 -10.68 -10.41 8.04
N GLN A 266 -11.42 -11.45 7.63
CA GLN A 266 -11.56 -11.85 6.23
C GLN A 266 -12.58 -11.00 5.46
N SER A 267 -13.48 -10.31 6.16
CA SER A 267 -14.46 -9.43 5.53
C SER A 267 -13.77 -8.25 4.85
N ILE A 268 -14.28 -7.82 3.69
CA ILE A 268 -13.82 -6.58 3.05
C ILE A 268 -14.60 -5.34 3.51
N TYR A 269 -15.69 -5.53 4.25
CA TYR A 269 -16.64 -4.46 4.59
C TYR A 269 -16.67 -4.14 6.08
N ILE A 270 -16.53 -5.14 6.96
CA ILE A 270 -16.73 -4.95 8.40
C ILE A 270 -15.60 -5.55 9.24
N ARG A 271 -15.44 -5.02 10.45
CA ARG A 271 -14.64 -5.61 11.53
C ARG A 271 -15.53 -5.73 12.77
N ALA A 272 -15.15 -6.64 13.65
CA ALA A 272 -15.74 -6.73 14.97
C ALA A 272 -14.71 -6.46 16.04
N GLN A 273 -15.18 -5.89 17.13
CA GLN A 273 -14.53 -5.96 18.43
C GLN A 273 -15.52 -6.60 19.40
N ASN A 274 -15.07 -7.58 20.17
CA ASN A 274 -15.87 -8.25 21.18
C ASN A 274 -15.66 -7.60 22.53
N ASN A 275 -16.75 -7.44 23.29
CA ASN A 275 -16.67 -7.07 24.68
C ASN A 275 -16.41 -8.31 25.53
N ASP A 276 -15.13 -8.53 25.87
CA ASP A 276 -14.70 -9.65 26.73
C ASP A 276 -15.14 -9.51 28.20
N ALA A 277 -15.65 -8.33 28.60
CA ALA A 277 -16.17 -8.14 29.96
C ALA A 277 -17.51 -8.86 30.18
N ILE A 278 -18.24 -9.16 29.11
CA ILE A 278 -19.55 -9.82 29.15
C ILE A 278 -19.40 -11.28 28.73
N ALA A 279 -20.03 -12.20 29.47
CA ALA A 279 -19.98 -13.63 29.20
C ALA A 279 -20.29 -13.95 27.72
N ASP A 280 -19.45 -14.79 27.11
CA ASP A 280 -19.52 -15.19 25.70
C ASP A 280 -20.77 -16.01 25.34
N THR A 281 -21.49 -16.51 26.36
CA THR A 281 -22.79 -17.18 26.24
C THR A 281 -23.95 -16.23 25.97
N ILE A 282 -23.76 -14.90 26.09
CA ILE A 282 -24.79 -13.91 25.76
C ILE A 282 -24.67 -13.58 24.26
N PHE A 283 -25.78 -13.65 23.53
CA PHE A 283 -25.80 -13.40 22.10
C PHE A 283 -26.36 -12.02 21.77
N PRO A 284 -25.91 -11.42 20.65
CA PRO A 284 -26.57 -10.23 20.13
C PRO A 284 -28.02 -10.54 19.78
N ALA A 285 -28.90 -9.56 19.99
CA ALA A 285 -30.29 -9.67 19.56
C ALA A 285 -30.40 -9.92 18.04
N GLU A 286 -31.44 -10.65 17.63
CA GLU A 286 -31.68 -10.94 16.21
C GLU A 286 -32.03 -9.65 15.44
N ILE A 287 -31.37 -9.46 14.29
CA ILE A 287 -31.58 -8.33 13.38
C ILE A 287 -32.05 -8.90 12.04
N VAL A 288 -33.37 -9.04 11.90
CA VAL A 288 -34.02 -9.59 10.69
C VAL A 288 -34.18 -8.57 9.57
N ILE A 289 -34.21 -7.28 9.91
CA ILE A 289 -34.20 -6.15 8.97
C ILE A 289 -32.83 -5.51 9.07
N ALA A 290 -32.16 -5.32 7.92
CA ALA A 290 -30.78 -4.84 7.90
C ALA A 290 -30.66 -3.50 8.63
N PHE A 291 -29.72 -3.44 9.58
CA PHE A 291 -29.48 -2.27 10.41
C PHE A 291 -28.18 -1.56 9.97
N GLY A 292 -28.27 -0.27 9.69
CA GLY A 292 -27.16 0.52 9.13
C GLY A 292 -26.07 0.83 10.15
N LEU A 293 -24.81 0.78 9.71
CA LEU A 293 -23.72 1.46 10.37
C LEU A 293 -23.90 2.98 10.18
N ALA A 294 -23.35 3.79 11.08
CA ALA A 294 -23.37 5.24 10.93
C ALA A 294 -22.10 5.90 11.46
N SER A 295 -22.00 7.21 11.20
CA SER A 295 -20.97 8.13 11.70
C SER A 295 -19.55 7.94 11.12
N GLY A 296 -19.41 7.19 10.02
CA GLY A 296 -18.17 7.16 9.26
C GLY A 296 -17.93 8.48 8.52
N THR A 297 -16.66 8.92 8.46
CA THR A 297 -16.27 10.18 7.82
C THR A 297 -14.99 9.99 7.00
N ASP A 298 -14.86 10.74 5.90
CA ASP A 298 -13.62 10.79 5.10
C ASP A 298 -12.59 11.78 5.70
N GLY A 299 -12.94 12.41 6.81
CA GLY A 299 -12.11 13.41 7.47
C GLY A 299 -12.00 14.72 6.67
N GLY A 300 -10.83 15.35 6.76
CA GLY A 300 -10.48 16.59 6.07
C GLY A 300 -9.93 16.37 4.65
N ALA A 301 -9.64 17.46 3.96
CA ALA A 301 -8.94 17.39 2.68
C ALA A 301 -7.50 16.89 2.88
N VAL A 302 -7.10 15.90 2.09
CA VAL A 302 -5.74 15.35 2.12
C VAL A 302 -4.72 16.42 1.69
N SER A 303 -3.63 16.51 2.45
CA SER A 303 -2.53 17.46 2.27
C SER A 303 -1.24 16.76 1.84
N ASP A 304 -0.25 17.53 1.38
CA ASP A 304 1.08 17.00 1.08
C ASP A 304 1.73 16.32 2.30
N SER A 305 1.49 16.82 3.52
CA SER A 305 2.02 16.20 4.73
C SER A 305 1.44 14.81 4.97
N ASP A 306 0.16 14.59 4.63
CA ASP A 306 -0.47 13.28 4.77
C ASP A 306 0.15 12.27 3.80
N PHE A 307 0.42 12.71 2.56
CA PHE A 307 1.16 11.90 1.58
C PHE A 307 2.56 11.54 2.06
N THR A 308 3.31 12.51 2.60
CA THR A 308 4.66 12.23 3.12
C THR A 308 4.65 11.31 4.34
N THR A 309 3.61 11.39 5.17
CA THR A 309 3.44 10.52 6.35
C THR A 309 3.12 9.09 5.92
N ALA A 310 2.15 8.92 5.03
CA ALA A 310 1.78 7.60 4.49
C ALA A 310 2.91 6.95 3.67
N LEU A 311 3.81 7.75 3.08
CA LEU A 311 4.96 7.24 2.33
C LEU A 311 5.97 6.52 3.25
N ALA A 312 6.03 6.85 4.53
CA ALA A 312 6.91 6.18 5.48
C ALA A 312 6.66 4.66 5.55
N ASP A 313 5.43 4.20 5.29
CA ASP A 313 5.10 2.77 5.30
C ASP A 313 5.80 1.98 4.19
N PHE A 314 6.23 2.65 3.11
CA PHE A 314 7.02 2.05 2.03
C PHE A 314 8.51 1.91 2.37
N ASP A 315 8.99 2.55 3.44
CA ASP A 315 10.38 2.43 3.94
C ASP A 315 10.44 1.41 5.10
N THR A 316 9.67 0.33 5.00
CA THR A 316 9.57 -0.71 6.04
C THR A 316 9.68 -2.12 5.45
N PRO A 317 10.03 -3.14 6.27
CA PRO A 317 10.01 -4.55 5.86
C PRO A 317 8.63 -5.06 5.41
N LEU A 318 7.54 -4.32 5.68
CA LEU A 318 6.17 -4.68 5.28
C LEU A 318 5.96 -4.55 3.76
N VAL A 319 6.80 -3.79 3.08
CA VAL A 319 6.83 -3.68 1.61
C VAL A 319 8.13 -4.29 1.10
N PRO A 320 8.25 -5.63 1.10
CA PRO A 320 9.39 -6.28 0.48
C PRO A 320 9.36 -6.03 -1.02
N ASN A 321 10.54 -5.84 -1.61
CA ASN A 321 10.73 -5.67 -3.04
C ASN A 321 9.98 -4.46 -3.63
N LEU A 322 10.14 -3.23 -3.15
CA LEU A 322 9.61 -2.06 -3.86
C LEU A 322 10.56 -1.67 -5.00
N PHE A 323 10.21 -1.92 -6.26
CA PHE A 323 11.13 -1.70 -7.38
C PHE A 323 10.98 -0.31 -8.02
N ILE A 324 9.74 0.16 -8.15
CA ILE A 324 9.43 1.53 -8.58
C ILE A 324 8.35 2.15 -7.69
N LEU A 325 8.43 3.46 -7.49
CA LEU A 325 7.43 4.23 -6.77
C LEU A 325 6.84 5.31 -7.70
N MET A 326 5.53 5.27 -7.92
CA MET A 326 4.81 6.10 -8.88
C MET A 326 4.08 7.24 -8.14
N ASP A 327 4.12 8.46 -8.68
CA ASP A 327 3.63 9.66 -7.98
C ASP A 327 2.09 9.82 -8.00
N GLY A 328 1.39 9.03 -8.82
CA GLY A 328 -0.07 9.08 -8.95
C GLY A 328 -0.62 10.42 -9.44
N GLY A 329 0.25 11.29 -9.97
CA GLY A 329 -0.07 12.67 -10.33
C GLY A 329 -0.06 13.66 -9.17
N GLN A 330 0.36 13.26 -7.96
CA GLN A 330 0.61 14.16 -6.84
C GLN A 330 1.96 14.86 -7.02
N SER A 331 2.08 15.68 -8.05
CA SER A 331 3.37 16.22 -8.48
C SER A 331 3.80 17.48 -7.71
N THR A 332 3.70 17.45 -6.38
CA THR A 332 4.18 18.54 -5.52
C THR A 332 5.66 18.37 -5.18
N VAL A 333 6.36 19.48 -4.93
CA VAL A 333 7.80 19.43 -4.59
C VAL A 333 8.04 18.66 -3.30
N ALA A 334 7.16 18.84 -2.30
CA ALA A 334 7.24 18.14 -1.02
C ALA A 334 7.15 16.62 -1.22
N PHE A 335 6.15 16.16 -1.98
CA PHE A 335 5.98 14.73 -2.21
C PHE A 335 7.08 14.13 -3.10
N HIS A 336 7.48 14.81 -4.18
CA HIS A 336 8.58 14.36 -5.03
C HIS A 336 9.89 14.19 -4.25
N ASN A 337 10.26 15.16 -3.41
CA ASN A 337 11.47 15.06 -2.58
C ASN A 337 11.36 13.94 -1.53
N ALA A 338 10.18 13.70 -0.97
CA ALA A 338 9.95 12.58 -0.06
C ALA A 338 10.12 11.23 -0.79
N MET A 339 9.53 11.08 -1.98
CA MET A 339 9.69 9.88 -2.82
C MET A 339 11.16 9.61 -3.18
N ILE A 340 11.88 10.67 -3.56
CA ILE A 340 13.33 10.60 -3.84
C ILE A 340 14.08 10.09 -2.60
N THR A 341 13.82 10.70 -1.44
CA THR A 341 14.49 10.33 -0.19
C THR A 341 14.22 8.87 0.17
N THR A 342 12.97 8.40 0.05
CA THR A 342 12.62 6.99 0.27
C THR A 342 13.40 6.07 -0.66
N CYS A 343 13.49 6.39 -1.95
CA CYS A 343 14.24 5.57 -2.91
C CYS A 343 15.76 5.57 -2.65
N GLU A 344 16.30 6.70 -2.19
CA GLU A 344 17.70 6.84 -1.79
C GLU A 344 18.04 6.05 -0.53
N ASN A 345 17.14 6.00 0.45
CA ASN A 345 17.32 5.20 1.66
C ASN A 345 17.28 3.71 1.35
N ARG A 346 16.30 3.28 0.55
CA ARG A 346 16.12 1.87 0.24
C ARG A 346 17.18 1.29 -0.70
N LEU A 347 17.71 2.11 -1.61
CA LEU A 347 18.70 1.73 -2.64
C LEU A 347 18.24 0.67 -3.67
N ASP A 348 17.09 0.04 -3.46
CA ASP A 348 16.46 -0.99 -4.29
C ASP A 348 15.23 -0.48 -5.09
N SER A 349 14.91 0.82 -4.99
CA SER A 349 13.74 1.44 -5.61
C SER A 349 14.08 2.70 -6.43
N SER A 350 13.24 3.05 -7.40
CA SER A 350 13.32 4.29 -8.19
C SER A 350 11.99 5.02 -8.22
N ALA A 351 12.02 6.33 -7.99
CA ALA A 351 10.84 7.18 -8.13
C ALA A 351 10.58 7.51 -9.61
N ILE A 352 9.35 7.25 -10.06
CA ILE A 352 8.84 7.59 -11.38
C ILE A 352 7.91 8.79 -11.22
N LEU A 353 8.41 9.96 -11.60
CA LEU A 353 7.78 11.24 -11.35
C LEU A 353 7.09 11.76 -12.62
N SER A 354 5.98 12.46 -12.42
CA SER A 354 5.29 13.19 -13.47
C SER A 354 5.62 14.68 -13.36
N VAL A 355 5.83 15.37 -14.47
CA VAL A 355 5.83 16.84 -14.44
C VAL A 355 4.44 17.33 -14.00
N PRO A 356 4.30 18.35 -13.13
CA PRO A 356 2.99 18.84 -12.73
C PRO A 356 2.14 19.25 -13.92
N PHE A 357 0.85 18.92 -13.87
CA PHE A 357 -0.11 19.15 -14.96
C PHE A 357 -0.11 20.60 -15.47
N ALA A 358 -0.06 21.57 -14.55
CA ALA A 358 -0.03 22.99 -14.88
C ALA A 358 1.30 23.40 -15.55
N SER A 359 2.43 22.90 -15.06
CA SER A 359 3.75 23.18 -15.64
C SER A 359 3.89 22.57 -17.04
N ASN A 360 3.36 21.36 -17.23
CA ASN A 360 3.36 20.69 -18.52
C ASN A 360 2.51 21.45 -19.56
N ALA A 361 1.35 22.00 -19.15
CA ALA A 361 0.47 22.80 -20.02
C ALA A 361 1.14 24.08 -20.56
N LEU A 362 2.18 24.59 -19.89
CA LEU A 362 2.95 25.76 -20.31
C LEU A 362 4.05 25.44 -21.33
N GLY A 363 4.11 24.19 -21.81
CA GLY A 363 5.12 23.72 -22.77
C GLY A 363 6.53 23.70 -22.18
N THR A 364 7.54 23.71 -23.04
CA THR A 364 8.95 23.51 -22.69
C THR A 364 9.41 24.43 -21.55
N SER A 365 9.02 25.70 -21.58
CA SER A 365 9.37 26.68 -20.54
C SER A 365 8.84 26.31 -19.15
N GLY A 366 7.60 25.84 -19.05
CA GLY A 366 7.01 25.45 -17.76
C GLY A 366 7.63 24.18 -17.20
N VAL A 367 7.92 23.20 -18.07
CA VAL A 367 8.61 21.97 -17.70
C VAL A 367 10.02 22.27 -17.18
N LEU A 368 10.80 23.09 -17.89
CA LEU A 368 12.15 23.48 -17.48
C LEU A 368 12.15 24.29 -16.18
N THR A 369 11.18 25.20 -16.00
CA THR A 369 11.03 25.97 -14.76
C THR A 369 10.82 25.03 -13.58
N TYR A 370 9.90 24.07 -13.71
CA TYR A 370 9.66 23.09 -12.66
C TYR A 370 10.92 22.27 -12.37
N ARG A 371 11.52 21.68 -13.40
CA ARG A 371 12.68 20.79 -13.28
C ARG A 371 13.91 21.47 -12.66
N ASN A 372 14.26 22.66 -13.13
CA ASN A 372 15.52 23.33 -12.81
C ASN A 372 15.43 24.31 -11.64
N LEU A 373 14.26 24.91 -11.40
CA LEU A 373 14.10 25.97 -10.39
C LEU A 373 13.20 25.55 -9.23
N THR A 374 12.13 24.80 -9.49
CA THR A 374 11.12 24.47 -8.48
C THR A 374 11.44 23.15 -7.73
N LEU A 375 11.66 22.06 -8.46
CA LEU A 375 12.07 20.77 -7.91
C LEU A 375 13.58 20.75 -7.64
N ASN A 376 14.38 21.09 -8.65
CA ASN A 376 15.85 21.18 -8.59
C ASN A 376 16.53 19.97 -7.89
N ALA A 377 15.96 18.78 -8.04
CA ALA A 377 16.52 17.56 -7.50
C ALA A 377 17.69 17.06 -8.36
N ASN A 378 18.67 16.42 -7.71
CA ASN A 378 19.84 15.85 -8.38
C ASN A 378 20.13 14.46 -7.83
N THR A 379 19.56 13.44 -8.45
CA THR A 379 19.66 12.06 -8.00
C THR A 379 19.53 11.08 -9.14
N SER A 380 20.11 9.90 -8.98
CA SER A 380 19.94 8.79 -9.92
C SER A 380 18.88 7.77 -9.49
N TYR A 381 18.17 8.04 -8.39
CA TYR A 381 17.06 7.23 -7.86
C TYR A 381 15.68 7.76 -8.26
N ALA A 382 15.63 8.72 -9.18
CA ALA A 382 14.37 9.22 -9.73
C ALA A 382 14.50 9.57 -11.22
N ALA A 383 13.39 9.45 -11.94
CA ALA A 383 13.24 9.86 -13.32
C ALA A 383 11.91 10.60 -13.48
N ILE A 384 11.91 11.73 -14.20
CA ILE A 384 10.72 12.55 -14.42
C ILE A 384 10.27 12.50 -15.89
N TYR A 385 8.96 12.49 -16.11
CA TYR A 385 8.37 12.29 -17.43
C TYR A 385 7.39 13.40 -17.80
N ALA A 386 7.41 13.76 -19.09
CA ALA A 386 6.49 14.69 -19.74
C ALA A 386 6.13 14.10 -21.11
N SER A 387 4.92 14.11 -21.64
CA SER A 387 3.71 14.84 -21.27
C SER A 387 2.72 13.97 -20.48
N HIS A 388 1.66 14.58 -19.96
CA HIS A 388 0.47 13.83 -19.55
C HIS A 388 -0.20 13.15 -20.75
N VAL A 389 -0.83 12.01 -20.49
CA VAL A 389 -1.44 11.16 -21.53
C VAL A 389 -2.96 11.28 -21.50
N GLN A 390 -3.59 11.30 -22.66
CA GLN A 390 -5.05 11.35 -22.80
C GLN A 390 -5.64 9.94 -22.89
N ILE A 391 -6.68 9.67 -22.11
CA ILE A 391 -7.32 8.35 -22.02
C ILE A 391 -8.84 8.47 -22.08
N ASP A 392 -9.50 7.36 -22.37
CA ASP A 392 -10.93 7.19 -22.12
C ASP A 392 -11.16 6.73 -20.69
N ASP A 393 -11.81 7.57 -19.90
CA ASP A 393 -12.34 7.19 -18.59
C ASP A 393 -13.58 6.31 -18.81
N LYS A 394 -13.35 4.99 -18.81
CA LYS A 394 -14.39 3.98 -19.03
C LYS A 394 -15.49 3.96 -17.96
N PHE A 395 -15.26 4.57 -16.80
CA PHE A 395 -16.23 4.60 -15.70
C PHE A 395 -17.19 5.79 -15.81
N ASN A 396 -16.71 6.92 -16.32
CA ASN A 396 -17.47 8.17 -16.40
C ASN A 396 -17.75 8.63 -17.84
N ASN A 397 -17.37 7.83 -18.85
CA ASN A 397 -17.59 8.06 -20.27
C ASN A 397 -17.13 9.46 -20.74
N ARG A 398 -15.88 9.80 -20.42
CA ARG A 398 -15.25 11.08 -20.78
C ARG A 398 -13.79 10.90 -21.15
N GLU A 399 -13.24 11.85 -21.88
CA GLU A 399 -11.80 11.91 -22.13
C GLU A 399 -11.12 12.77 -21.07
N ILE A 400 -10.05 12.26 -20.48
CA ILE A 400 -9.26 12.97 -19.46
C ILE A 400 -7.77 12.84 -19.74
N PHE A 401 -7.00 13.78 -19.23
CA PHE A 401 -5.55 13.66 -19.17
C PHE A 401 -5.13 13.16 -17.79
N VAL A 402 -4.23 12.18 -17.77
CA VAL A 402 -3.72 11.54 -16.55
C VAL A 402 -2.18 11.60 -16.53
N PRO A 403 -1.55 11.55 -15.36
CA PRO A 403 -0.09 11.45 -15.23
C PRO A 403 0.47 10.22 -15.99
N PRO A 404 1.69 10.34 -16.55
CA PRO A 404 2.31 9.26 -17.31
C PRO A 404 2.97 8.17 -16.45
N ASP A 405 3.17 8.41 -15.15
CA ASP A 405 3.88 7.53 -14.21
C ASP A 405 3.41 6.07 -14.26
N GLY A 406 2.10 5.82 -14.22
CA GLY A 406 1.53 4.47 -14.31
C GLY A 406 1.84 3.77 -15.63
N TYR A 407 1.79 4.50 -16.75
CA TYR A 407 2.10 3.98 -18.07
C TYR A 407 3.60 3.70 -18.25
N VAL A 408 4.44 4.56 -17.67
CA VAL A 408 5.89 4.34 -17.62
C VAL A 408 6.21 3.12 -16.76
N GLY A 409 5.58 2.98 -15.59
CA GLY A 409 5.71 1.80 -14.74
C GLY A 409 5.29 0.52 -15.47
N ALA A 410 4.18 0.57 -16.23
CA ALA A 410 3.72 -0.53 -17.07
C ALA A 410 4.75 -0.89 -18.16
N VAL A 411 5.37 0.11 -18.79
CA VAL A 411 6.45 -0.08 -19.78
C VAL A 411 7.67 -0.75 -19.13
N ILE A 412 8.06 -0.33 -17.92
CA ILE A 412 9.17 -0.93 -17.17
C ILE A 412 8.85 -2.40 -16.86
N SER A 413 7.67 -2.69 -16.31
CA SER A 413 7.21 -4.05 -16.03
C SER A 413 7.19 -4.92 -17.29
N ARG A 414 6.57 -4.43 -18.37
CA ARG A 414 6.48 -5.15 -19.64
C ARG A 414 7.85 -5.38 -20.28
N SER A 415 8.79 -4.45 -20.10
CA SER A 415 10.18 -4.61 -20.57
C SER A 415 10.89 -5.71 -19.79
N ALA A 416 10.69 -5.78 -18.48
CA ALA A 416 11.23 -6.82 -17.63
C ALA A 416 10.65 -8.20 -17.99
N LEU A 417 9.34 -8.28 -18.25
CA LEU A 417 8.67 -9.54 -18.60
C LEU A 417 9.04 -10.09 -19.99
N ASN A 418 9.21 -9.21 -20.99
CA ASN A 418 9.44 -9.62 -22.38
C ASN A 418 10.92 -9.58 -22.81
N ALA A 419 11.79 -9.05 -21.97
CA ALA A 419 13.22 -8.98 -22.22
C ALA A 419 14.00 -9.06 -20.90
N GLU A 420 14.56 -7.94 -20.45
CA GLU A 420 15.30 -7.84 -19.20
C GLU A 420 15.01 -6.49 -18.57
N VAL A 421 15.00 -6.42 -17.25
CA VAL A 421 14.65 -5.19 -16.52
C VAL A 421 15.69 -4.07 -16.70
N TRP A 422 16.93 -4.45 -17.02
CA TRP A 422 18.02 -3.52 -17.36
C TRP A 422 18.05 -3.12 -18.84
N PHE A 423 17.02 -3.44 -19.63
CA PHE A 423 16.91 -2.91 -20.97
C PHE A 423 16.18 -1.56 -20.96
N PRO A 424 16.58 -0.62 -21.82
CA PRO A 424 15.92 0.68 -21.96
C PRO A 424 14.39 0.58 -22.09
N PRO A 425 13.61 1.11 -21.13
CA PRO A 425 12.15 1.14 -21.17
C PRO A 425 11.65 2.30 -22.06
N ALA A 426 12.24 2.44 -23.25
CA ALA A 426 12.00 3.57 -24.16
C ALA A 426 12.04 3.13 -25.63
N GLY A 427 11.58 4.04 -26.50
CA GLY A 427 11.52 3.87 -27.94
C GLY A 427 10.51 2.81 -28.40
N PHE A 428 10.33 2.70 -29.72
CA PHE A 428 9.26 1.90 -30.33
C PHE A 428 9.32 0.39 -30.07
N ARG A 429 10.43 -0.14 -29.55
CA ARG A 429 10.53 -1.57 -29.23
C ARG A 429 9.91 -1.92 -27.88
N ARG A 430 9.93 -1.00 -26.91
CA ARG A 430 9.52 -1.28 -25.52
C ARG A 430 8.64 -0.18 -24.92
N GLY A 431 8.95 1.06 -25.24
CA GLY A 431 8.32 2.27 -24.72
C GLY A 431 6.93 2.61 -25.24
N VAL A 432 6.34 1.81 -26.14
CA VAL A 432 5.01 2.10 -26.71
C VAL A 432 3.94 2.06 -25.62
N ILE A 433 3.10 3.08 -25.56
CA ILE A 433 1.97 3.16 -24.63
C ILE A 433 0.66 3.28 -25.41
N ARG A 434 -0.40 2.66 -24.90
CA ARG A 434 -1.72 2.59 -25.56
C ARG A 434 -2.63 3.66 -24.97
N VAL A 435 -2.50 4.88 -25.49
CA VAL A 435 -3.27 6.05 -25.06
C VAL A 435 -3.78 6.82 -26.29
N LYS A 436 -4.75 7.71 -26.11
CA LYS A 436 -5.37 8.45 -27.22
C LYS A 436 -4.49 9.56 -27.77
N ASP A 437 -3.94 10.37 -26.88
CA ASP A 437 -3.13 11.54 -27.23
C ASP A 437 -2.23 11.99 -26.08
N LEU A 438 -1.56 13.12 -26.25
CA LEU A 438 -0.73 13.79 -25.25
C LEU A 438 -1.27 15.20 -24.99
N GLN A 439 -1.16 15.67 -23.74
CA GLN A 439 -1.52 17.06 -23.39
C GLN A 439 -0.71 18.08 -24.20
N VAL A 440 0.57 17.79 -24.39
CA VAL A 440 1.48 18.54 -25.25
C VAL A 440 2.23 17.56 -26.13
N ARG A 441 2.15 17.75 -27.46
CA ARG A 441 2.94 17.03 -28.44
C ARG A 441 4.24 17.80 -28.68
N TRP A 442 5.36 17.23 -28.24
CA TRP A 442 6.67 17.85 -28.35
C TRP A 442 7.20 17.80 -29.80
N SER A 443 7.80 18.90 -30.26
CA SER A 443 8.60 18.89 -31.48
C SER A 443 9.94 18.18 -31.24
N ASP A 444 10.63 17.74 -32.30
CA ASP A 444 11.96 17.12 -32.13
C ASP A 444 12.95 18.06 -31.39
N PRO A 445 13.04 19.38 -31.69
CA PRO A 445 13.86 20.31 -30.90
C PRO A 445 13.44 20.44 -29.44
N ASP A 446 12.13 20.42 -29.14
CA ASP A 446 11.65 20.48 -27.75
C ASP A 446 12.06 19.23 -26.98
N MET A 447 11.99 18.05 -27.60
CA MET A 447 12.42 16.81 -26.97
C MET A 447 13.91 16.82 -26.63
N ASP A 448 14.75 17.37 -27.52
CA ASP A 448 16.19 17.52 -27.25
C ASP A 448 16.42 18.45 -26.05
N ILE A 449 15.71 19.59 -25.98
CA ILE A 449 15.79 20.53 -24.85
C ILE A 449 15.34 19.87 -23.54
N LEU A 450 14.24 19.12 -23.56
CA LEU A 450 13.73 18.40 -22.39
C LEU A 450 14.74 17.35 -21.94
N TYR A 451 15.31 16.60 -22.87
CA TYR A 451 16.27 15.55 -22.58
C TYR A 451 17.57 16.12 -22.03
N ASP A 452 18.05 17.25 -22.55
CA ASP A 452 19.21 17.96 -22.00
C ASP A 452 18.99 18.44 -20.56
N ALA A 453 17.73 18.70 -20.16
CA ALA A 453 17.34 19.04 -18.80
C ALA A 453 16.91 17.83 -17.93
N GLU A 454 17.31 16.62 -18.30
CA GLU A 454 16.98 15.37 -17.59
C GLU A 454 15.48 15.06 -17.48
N VAL A 455 14.65 15.60 -18.37
CA VAL A 455 13.24 15.26 -18.48
C VAL A 455 13.03 14.26 -19.61
N ASN A 456 12.28 13.19 -19.34
CA ASN A 456 11.98 12.16 -20.32
C ASN A 456 10.74 12.51 -21.14
N PRO A 457 10.88 12.82 -22.43
CA PRO A 457 9.72 13.09 -23.28
C PRO A 457 8.94 11.81 -23.59
N ILE A 458 7.63 11.96 -23.76
CA ILE A 458 6.71 11.01 -24.37
C ILE A 458 6.37 11.57 -25.73
N ARG A 459 6.71 10.80 -26.77
CA ARG A 459 6.66 11.22 -28.15
C ARG A 459 5.40 10.71 -28.81
N PHE A 460 4.66 11.62 -29.44
CA PHE A 460 3.67 11.26 -30.45
C PHE A 460 4.38 11.13 -31.80
N ALA A 461 4.34 9.94 -32.40
CA ALA A 461 4.88 9.72 -33.74
C ALA A 461 3.75 9.30 -34.69
N GLU A 462 3.48 10.16 -35.67
CA GLU A 462 2.44 9.92 -36.66
C GLU A 462 2.64 8.57 -37.36
N GLY A 463 1.58 7.76 -37.42
CA GLY A 463 1.61 6.41 -37.99
C GLY A 463 2.39 5.35 -37.18
N ARG A 464 3.04 5.72 -36.08
CA ARG A 464 3.81 4.79 -35.21
C ARG A 464 3.31 4.72 -33.77
N GLY A 465 2.40 5.60 -33.38
CA GLY A 465 1.79 5.65 -32.05
C GLY A 465 2.57 6.50 -31.05
N ILE A 466 2.21 6.38 -29.78
CA ILE A 466 2.77 7.15 -28.67
C ILE A 466 3.77 6.27 -27.91
N THR A 467 4.93 6.83 -27.56
CA THR A 467 6.01 6.08 -26.91
C THR A 467 6.76 6.93 -25.90
N VAL A 468 7.19 6.31 -24.80
CA VAL A 468 8.26 6.84 -23.94
C VAL A 468 9.52 7.00 -24.80
N TRP A 469 10.12 8.19 -24.78
CA TRP A 469 11.22 8.59 -25.66
C TRP A 469 12.47 9.04 -24.89
N GLY A 470 12.52 8.79 -23.58
CA GLY A 470 13.67 9.06 -22.75
C GLY A 470 13.83 8.05 -21.61
N GLN A 471 15.03 7.97 -21.06
CA GLN A 471 15.34 7.16 -19.88
C GLN A 471 16.38 7.81 -18.96
N LYS A 472 16.47 9.14 -18.95
CA LYS A 472 17.31 9.87 -18.01
C LYS A 472 16.76 9.76 -16.59
N THR A 473 17.68 9.67 -15.64
CA THR A 473 17.40 9.99 -14.22
C THR A 473 17.59 11.49 -13.99
N LEU A 474 17.27 11.99 -12.80
CA LEU A 474 17.51 13.39 -12.41
C LEU A 474 18.99 13.75 -12.16
N LEU A 475 19.93 12.82 -12.38
CA LEU A 475 21.35 13.03 -12.14
C LEU A 475 21.92 13.97 -13.21
N THR A 476 22.42 15.12 -12.79
CA THR A 476 22.97 16.15 -13.68
C THR A 476 24.40 15.85 -14.13
N ILE A 477 25.13 15.02 -13.38
CA ILE A 477 26.50 14.63 -13.70
C ILE A 477 26.47 13.49 -14.72
N PRO A 478 27.00 13.69 -15.95
CA PRO A 478 27.04 12.63 -16.96
C PRO A 478 27.81 11.42 -16.45
N SER A 479 27.13 10.28 -16.39
CA SER A 479 27.71 9.01 -15.92
C SER A 479 26.84 7.85 -16.39
N LYS A 480 27.19 6.60 -16.10
CA LYS A 480 26.25 5.49 -16.40
C LYS A 480 24.98 5.53 -15.53
N LEU A 481 25.02 6.22 -14.39
CA LEU A 481 23.90 6.33 -13.46
C LEU A 481 22.89 7.39 -13.87
N ASP A 482 23.20 8.22 -14.87
CA ASP A 482 22.25 9.18 -15.43
C ASP A 482 21.18 8.49 -16.31
N ARG A 483 21.28 7.17 -16.54
CA ARG A 483 20.32 6.36 -17.28
C ARG A 483 19.56 5.40 -16.35
N LEU A 484 18.24 5.44 -16.44
CA LEU A 484 17.32 4.68 -15.61
C LEU A 484 17.55 3.18 -15.73
N HIS A 485 17.77 2.63 -16.94
CA HIS A 485 17.97 1.18 -17.12
C HIS A 485 19.21 0.64 -16.37
N VAL A 486 20.24 1.48 -16.17
CA VAL A 486 21.40 1.12 -15.34
C VAL A 486 21.03 1.15 -13.86
N ARG A 487 20.18 2.08 -13.43
CA ARG A 487 19.65 2.09 -12.06
C ARG A 487 18.81 0.83 -11.79
N LEU A 488 17.92 0.47 -12.71
CA LEU A 488 17.11 -0.76 -12.64
C LEU A 488 17.98 -2.02 -12.57
N LEU A 489 19.10 -2.06 -13.30
CA LEU A 489 20.09 -3.15 -13.15
C LEU A 489 20.61 -3.24 -11.71
N LEU A 490 21.04 -2.11 -11.14
CA LEU A 490 21.61 -2.07 -9.79
C LEU A 490 20.59 -2.42 -8.70
N GLN A 491 19.30 -2.17 -8.93
CA GLN A 491 18.21 -2.56 -8.05
C GLN A 491 17.99 -4.08 -8.01
N VAL A 492 18.40 -4.81 -9.05
CA VAL A 492 18.45 -6.28 -9.02
C VAL A 492 19.76 -6.76 -8.41
N VAL A 493 20.89 -6.16 -8.81
CA VAL A 493 22.22 -6.65 -8.44
C VAL A 493 22.51 -6.45 -6.95
N LYS A 494 22.21 -5.28 -6.37
CA LYS A 494 22.61 -4.98 -4.99
C LYS A 494 21.91 -5.85 -3.94
N PRO A 495 20.56 -5.98 -3.93
CA PRO A 495 19.89 -6.79 -2.92
C PRO A 495 20.30 -8.26 -3.05
N ALA A 496 20.38 -8.77 -4.28
CA ALA A 496 20.76 -10.16 -4.53
C ALA A 496 22.19 -10.50 -4.05
N ILE A 497 23.13 -9.55 -4.14
CA ILE A 497 24.48 -9.71 -3.56
C ILE A 497 24.43 -9.62 -2.05
N SER A 498 23.65 -8.70 -1.47
CA SER A 498 23.50 -8.57 -0.02
C SER A 498 22.96 -9.86 0.60
N ASP A 499 21.88 -10.40 0.05
CA ASP A 499 21.25 -11.65 0.50
C ASP A 499 22.21 -12.85 0.38
N ALA A 500 23.00 -12.89 -0.70
CA ALA A 500 24.01 -13.94 -0.87
C ALA A 500 25.14 -13.84 0.17
N LEU A 501 25.57 -12.63 0.50
CA LEU A 501 26.66 -12.37 1.44
C LEU A 501 26.25 -12.53 2.91
N GLU A 502 24.97 -12.36 3.24
CA GLU A 502 24.46 -12.48 4.62
C GLU A 502 24.75 -13.86 5.24
N ASN A 503 24.71 -14.93 4.43
CA ASN A 503 25.01 -16.29 4.89
C ASN A 503 26.48 -16.49 5.32
N PHE A 504 27.38 -15.55 4.99
CA PHE A 504 28.78 -15.59 5.41
C PHE A 504 29.05 -14.76 6.65
N LEU A 505 28.04 -14.08 7.20
CA LEU A 505 28.18 -13.42 8.48
C LEU A 505 28.42 -14.47 9.57
N PHE A 506 29.49 -14.29 10.34
CA PHE A 506 29.99 -15.24 11.35
C PHE A 506 30.67 -16.51 10.83
N GLU A 507 30.89 -16.64 9.53
CA GLU A 507 31.75 -17.70 8.99
C GLU A 507 33.24 -17.45 9.29
N VAL A 508 34.05 -18.51 9.17
CA VAL A 508 35.50 -18.40 9.35
C VAL A 508 36.10 -17.55 8.22
N ASN A 509 36.80 -16.47 8.57
CA ASN A 509 37.46 -15.58 7.62
C ASN A 509 38.80 -16.15 7.15
N ASP A 510 38.76 -17.17 6.29
CA ASP A 510 39.92 -17.79 5.67
C ASP A 510 39.92 -17.67 4.14
N SER A 511 40.96 -18.20 3.49
CA SER A 511 41.09 -18.18 2.04
C SER A 511 39.99 -18.97 1.32
N ASP A 512 39.44 -20.00 1.96
CA ASP A 512 38.45 -20.89 1.35
C ASP A 512 37.08 -20.21 1.32
N THR A 513 36.67 -19.58 2.42
CA THR A 513 35.44 -18.76 2.49
C THR A 513 35.49 -17.63 1.46
N ARG A 514 36.62 -16.94 1.37
CA ARG A 514 36.84 -15.85 0.41
C ARG A 514 36.76 -16.31 -1.05
N ALA A 515 37.46 -17.39 -1.40
CA ALA A 515 37.38 -17.98 -2.73
C ALA A 515 35.97 -18.48 -3.08
N PHE A 516 35.23 -18.96 -2.08
CA PHE A 516 33.85 -19.39 -2.25
C PHE A 516 32.91 -18.21 -2.55
N ILE A 517 33.04 -17.11 -1.80
CA ILE A 517 32.32 -15.85 -2.06
C ILE A 517 32.62 -15.35 -3.48
N GLU A 518 33.91 -15.28 -3.86
CA GLU A 518 34.34 -14.81 -5.18
C GLU A 518 33.67 -15.65 -6.29
N ARG A 519 33.70 -16.99 -6.19
CA ARG A 519 33.09 -17.89 -7.17
C ARG A 519 31.57 -17.71 -7.30
N ILE A 520 30.84 -17.56 -6.19
CA ILE A 520 29.38 -17.38 -6.23
C ILE A 520 29.04 -16.07 -6.93
N LEU A 521 29.71 -14.97 -6.55
CA LEU A 521 29.46 -13.66 -7.13
C LEU A 521 29.86 -13.60 -8.61
N GLU A 522 30.98 -14.22 -9.00
CA GLU A 522 31.38 -14.31 -10.40
C GLU A 522 30.38 -15.08 -11.26
N SER A 523 29.85 -16.20 -10.75
CA SER A 523 28.81 -16.97 -11.44
C SER A 523 27.54 -16.14 -11.66
N PHE A 524 27.10 -15.42 -10.63
CA PHE A 524 25.90 -14.57 -10.71
C PHE A 524 26.07 -13.40 -11.68
N LEU A 525 27.17 -12.65 -11.56
CA LEU A 525 27.45 -11.53 -12.46
C LEU A 525 27.71 -12.01 -13.91
N GLY A 526 28.26 -13.21 -14.06
CA GLY A 526 28.42 -13.91 -15.34
C GLY A 526 27.09 -14.16 -16.06
N ASP A 527 26.07 -14.64 -15.33
CA ASP A 527 24.73 -14.82 -15.86
C ASP A 527 24.13 -13.49 -16.35
N ILE A 528 24.20 -12.43 -15.55
CA ILE A 528 23.76 -11.08 -15.94
C ILE A 528 24.51 -10.57 -17.18
N GLY A 529 25.82 -10.84 -17.26
CA GLY A 529 26.64 -10.51 -18.43
C GLY A 529 26.17 -11.22 -19.69
N SER A 530 25.86 -12.52 -19.60
CA SER A 530 25.34 -13.32 -20.71
C SER A 530 23.99 -12.80 -21.24
N ARG A 531 23.18 -12.23 -20.34
CA ARG A 531 21.88 -11.59 -20.62
C ARG A 531 22.00 -10.08 -20.92
N ARG A 532 23.22 -9.62 -21.23
CA ARG A 532 23.54 -8.26 -21.69
C ARG A 532 23.22 -7.16 -20.67
N GLY A 533 23.29 -7.45 -19.37
CA GLY A 533 23.26 -6.43 -18.32
C GLY A 533 24.63 -5.79 -18.11
N LEU A 534 25.68 -6.62 -18.05
CA LEU A 534 27.05 -6.21 -17.82
C LEU A 534 27.93 -6.49 -19.04
N LYS A 535 28.66 -5.48 -19.51
CA LYS A 535 29.70 -5.63 -20.53
C LYS A 535 30.93 -6.34 -19.95
N ASP A 536 31.23 -6.07 -18.68
CA ASP A 536 32.42 -6.54 -17.98
C ASP A 536 32.20 -6.41 -16.47
N PHE A 537 32.85 -7.25 -15.67
CA PHE A 537 32.81 -7.19 -14.21
C PHE A 537 34.07 -7.83 -13.61
N SER A 538 34.36 -7.54 -12.35
CA SER A 538 35.41 -8.20 -11.57
C SER A 538 35.01 -8.22 -10.10
N VAL A 539 35.24 -9.36 -9.45
CA VAL A 539 35.08 -9.54 -8.01
C VAL A 539 36.48 -9.73 -7.43
N VAL A 540 36.78 -9.05 -6.32
CA VAL A 540 38.03 -9.23 -5.59
C VAL A 540 37.66 -9.52 -4.14
N CYS A 541 37.85 -10.76 -3.71
CA CYS A 541 37.69 -11.16 -2.32
C CYS A 541 38.84 -12.12 -1.99
N ASN A 542 40.04 -11.56 -1.84
CA ASN A 542 41.25 -12.34 -1.61
C ASN A 542 42.29 -11.52 -0.84
N GLY A 543 43.52 -12.03 -0.71
CA GLY A 543 44.60 -11.35 0.02
C GLY A 543 44.97 -9.96 -0.53
N THR A 544 44.49 -9.57 -1.72
CA THR A 544 44.70 -8.23 -2.26
C THR A 544 43.96 -7.15 -1.48
N ASN A 545 42.76 -7.46 -0.98
CA ASN A 545 41.91 -6.53 -0.23
C ASN A 545 41.57 -7.00 1.19
N ASN A 546 42.08 -8.16 1.60
CA ASN A 546 41.96 -8.68 2.95
C ASN A 546 43.37 -8.85 3.53
N SER A 547 43.84 -7.85 4.26
CA SER A 547 45.13 -7.87 4.94
C SER A 547 45.05 -8.61 6.28
N GLU A 548 46.19 -8.97 6.87
CA GLU A 548 46.25 -9.53 8.24
C GLU A 548 45.57 -8.59 9.26
N PHE A 549 45.64 -7.27 9.04
CA PHE A 549 44.94 -6.30 9.88
C PHE A 549 43.41 -6.43 9.77
N ASP A 550 42.88 -6.68 8.57
CA ASP A 550 41.43 -6.88 8.39
C ASP A 550 40.99 -8.18 9.08
N GLU A 551 41.79 -9.24 8.96
CA GLU A 551 41.58 -10.52 9.63
C GLU A 551 41.53 -10.38 11.16
N ASP A 552 42.54 -9.72 11.74
CA ASP A 552 42.62 -9.46 13.18
C ASP A 552 41.44 -8.62 13.71
N ASN A 553 40.81 -7.82 12.85
CA ASN A 553 39.63 -7.01 13.18
C ASN A 553 38.30 -7.67 12.79
N ASN A 554 38.30 -8.93 12.36
CA ASN A 554 37.12 -9.67 11.91
C ASN A 554 36.39 -9.00 10.73
N ILE A 555 37.16 -8.39 9.82
CA ILE A 555 36.66 -7.74 8.60
C ILE A 555 36.97 -8.63 7.39
N LEU A 556 35.95 -8.88 6.57
CA LEU A 556 36.10 -9.52 5.26
C LEU A 556 35.64 -8.53 4.18
N ASN A 557 36.59 -8.12 3.34
CA ASN A 557 36.38 -7.20 2.24
C ASN A 557 36.07 -7.95 0.94
N CYS A 558 34.98 -7.55 0.27
CA CYS A 558 34.65 -7.98 -1.08
C CYS A 558 34.41 -6.76 -1.97
N TRP A 559 35.29 -6.53 -2.95
CA TRP A 559 35.18 -5.42 -3.88
C TRP A 559 34.56 -5.92 -5.20
N ILE A 560 33.57 -5.18 -5.71
CA ILE A 560 32.80 -5.57 -6.89
C ILE A 560 32.82 -4.43 -7.89
N TYR A 561 33.41 -4.67 -9.05
CA TYR A 561 33.52 -3.71 -10.15
C TYR A 561 32.54 -4.09 -11.25
N LEU A 562 31.71 -3.14 -11.67
CA LEU A 562 30.66 -3.36 -12.67
C LEU A 562 30.80 -2.40 -13.85
N LYS A 563 30.68 -2.92 -15.08
CA LYS A 563 30.64 -2.13 -16.31
C LYS A 563 29.34 -2.43 -17.07
N PRO A 564 28.26 -1.67 -16.85
CA PRO A 564 26.97 -1.93 -17.49
C PRO A 564 26.97 -1.60 -18.99
N PHE A 565 26.05 -2.23 -19.74
CA PHE A 565 25.78 -1.84 -21.12
C PHE A 565 25.12 -0.45 -21.19
N GLY A 566 25.53 0.35 -22.18
CA GLY A 566 24.87 1.61 -22.51
C GLY A 566 23.69 1.41 -23.47
N SER A 567 22.79 2.39 -23.47
CA SER A 567 21.75 2.55 -24.48
C SER A 567 22.29 3.19 -25.76
N VAL A 568 21.61 2.93 -26.88
CA VAL A 568 21.78 3.70 -28.12
C VAL A 568 20.71 4.78 -28.13
N GLU A 569 21.11 6.04 -28.16
CA GLU A 569 20.23 7.21 -28.12
C GLU A 569 20.36 8.04 -29.40
N ASP A 570 21.58 8.14 -29.93
CA ASP A 570 21.86 8.72 -31.24
C ASP A 570 22.23 7.63 -32.27
N LEU A 571 21.62 7.70 -33.45
CA LEU A 571 21.93 6.83 -34.58
C LEU A 571 22.28 7.65 -35.83
N PRO A 572 23.44 8.33 -35.86
CA PRO A 572 23.85 9.11 -37.01
C PRO A 572 24.00 8.19 -38.23
N THR A 573 23.15 8.40 -39.24
CA THR A 573 23.12 7.59 -40.46
C THR A 573 23.63 8.43 -41.63
N LYS A 574 24.60 7.89 -42.38
CA LYS A 574 25.13 8.53 -43.59
C LYS A 574 24.67 7.75 -44.81
N LEU A 575 24.02 8.44 -45.76
CA LEU A 575 23.69 7.89 -47.07
C LEU A 575 24.68 8.45 -48.09
N ILE A 576 25.47 7.59 -48.74
CA ILE A 576 26.47 8.00 -49.72
C ILE A 576 25.98 7.60 -51.11
N ILE A 577 25.76 8.59 -51.98
CA ILE A 577 25.44 8.37 -53.39
C ILE A 577 26.70 8.59 -54.19
N THR A 578 27.12 7.56 -54.92
CA THR A 578 28.33 7.60 -55.76
C THR A 578 27.98 7.38 -57.23
N SER A 579 28.86 7.81 -58.14
CA SER A 579 28.64 7.62 -59.58
C SER A 579 28.85 6.16 -59.98
N SER A 580 28.27 5.74 -61.11
CA SER A 580 28.27 4.33 -61.55
C SER A 580 29.65 3.68 -61.69
N GLY A 581 30.70 4.49 -61.83
CA GLY A 581 32.09 4.03 -61.96
C GLY A 581 32.94 4.23 -60.70
N ALA A 582 32.37 4.73 -59.61
CA ALA A 582 33.09 4.95 -58.36
C ALA A 582 32.86 3.78 -57.40
N GLU A 583 33.93 3.34 -56.73
CA GLU A 583 33.84 2.24 -55.78
C GLU A 583 33.05 2.63 -54.52
N LEU A 584 32.15 1.76 -54.10
CA LEU A 584 31.49 1.85 -52.80
C LEU A 584 32.50 1.41 -51.72
N SER A 585 33.37 2.31 -51.31
CA SER A 585 34.25 2.11 -50.15
C SER A 585 33.96 3.15 -49.08
N LEU A 586 34.10 2.74 -47.81
CA LEU A 586 34.25 3.66 -46.70
C LEU A 586 35.58 4.37 -46.94
N GLY A 587 35.55 5.64 -47.36
CA GLY A 587 36.73 6.48 -47.27
C GLY A 587 37.22 6.44 -45.82
N THR A 588 38.38 5.80 -45.61
CA THR A 588 38.96 5.48 -44.29
C THR A 588 39.11 6.70 -43.40
#